data_AF-A0A0Q5ASZ5-F1
#
_entry.id   AF-A0A0Q5ASZ5-F1
#
_cell.length_a   1.000
_cell.length_b   1.000
_cell.length_c   1.000
_cell.angle_alpha   90.00
_cell.angle_beta   90.00
_cell.angle_gamma   90.00
#
_symmetry.space_group_name_H-M   'P 1'
#
loop_
_entity.id
_entity.type
_entity.pdbx_description
1 polymer ?
#
loop_
_entity_poly.entity_id
_entity_poly.type
_entity_poly.pdbx_seq_one_letter_code
_entity_poly.pdbx_strand_id
1 'polypeptide(L)'
;MSNDQLEFAHNPDGSVQRRTIVSGVAWTIPVVAMASAPPAAAASLQPTLEFVNGPYTIAACGTLDDVLIHATTDGITPAPVGTVVTVTVPAGLSLPNGLQTQDFLTDVNGDVVISGITAARSTTGGPVTAVAGTAAAGSSISVVQSGVAKQSINQGVVATWSAVPADAVPVGGGYFLTPGGDLYWQNDLVASGVTSATGEDAGGFPNHGFLMQNGVAKQAGEQVVPANSTWSSIPADAVPVGGVYFLTPGGDLYFGNDVVASGVTSAKGEYTDSGWLGYFIQGPVC
;
A
#
# COMPACT_ATOMS: atom_id res chain seq x y z
N MET A 1 7.63 -30.73 -61.84
CA MET A 1 8.02 -32.01 -61.22
C MET A 1 8.81 -31.62 -59.97
N SER A 2 8.17 -31.38 -58.83
CA SER A 2 7.60 -32.30 -57.83
C SER A 2 8.64 -33.19 -57.13
N ASN A 3 8.76 -32.89 -55.84
CA ASN A 3 9.00 -33.71 -54.65
C ASN A 3 10.38 -34.24 -54.25
N ASP A 4 10.73 -33.83 -53.02
CA ASP A 4 11.23 -34.60 -51.88
C ASP A 4 12.45 -35.48 -52.08
N GLN A 5 13.54 -35.11 -51.39
CA GLN A 5 14.26 -36.02 -50.49
C GLN A 5 14.83 -35.20 -49.32
N LEU A 6 14.31 -35.44 -48.11
CA LEU A 6 14.92 -35.05 -46.84
C LEU A 6 15.96 -36.11 -46.48
N GLU A 7 17.25 -35.79 -46.59
CA GLU A 7 18.30 -36.60 -45.96
C GLU A 7 18.33 -36.34 -44.46
N PHE A 8 18.32 -37.43 -43.69
CA PHE A 8 18.48 -37.43 -42.24
C PHE A 8 19.94 -37.10 -41.88
N ALA A 9 20.19 -35.86 -41.44
CA ALA A 9 21.43 -35.51 -40.75
C ALA A 9 21.26 -35.77 -39.25
N HIS A 10 21.95 -36.80 -38.77
CA HIS A 10 22.17 -37.13 -37.37
C HIS A 10 23.27 -36.21 -36.81
N ASN A 11 22.93 -35.32 -35.86
CA ASN A 11 23.92 -34.56 -35.11
C ASN A 11 24.51 -35.42 -33.96
N PRO A 12 25.85 -35.50 -33.82
CA PRO A 12 26.56 -36.49 -32.99
C PRO A 12 26.88 -36.05 -31.55
N ASP A 13 26.03 -35.21 -30.96
CA ASP A 13 26.26 -34.61 -29.66
C ASP A 13 24.93 -34.51 -28.93
N GLY A 14 24.66 -35.52 -28.10
CA GLY A 14 23.40 -35.80 -27.39
C GLY A 14 22.94 -34.73 -26.40
N SER A 15 22.77 -33.51 -26.88
CA SER A 15 22.16 -32.40 -26.16
C SER A 15 20.68 -32.33 -26.53
N VAL A 16 19.84 -32.42 -25.50
CA VAL A 16 18.39 -32.26 -25.63
C VAL A 16 18.10 -30.84 -26.11
N GLN A 17 17.39 -30.69 -27.24
CA GLN A 17 16.79 -29.42 -27.65
C GLN A 17 15.93 -28.87 -26.50
N ARG A 18 16.41 -27.82 -25.82
CA ARG A 18 15.57 -27.06 -24.90
C ARG A 18 14.75 -26.09 -25.74
N ARG A 19 13.51 -26.47 -26.05
CA ARG A 19 12.50 -25.53 -26.53
C ARG A 19 12.44 -24.40 -25.51
N THR A 20 12.74 -23.18 -25.93
CA THR A 20 12.39 -21.98 -25.17
C THR A 20 10.87 -21.90 -25.15
N ILE A 21 10.27 -22.45 -24.10
CA ILE A 21 8.88 -22.17 -23.77
C ILE A 21 8.90 -20.71 -23.29
N VAL A 22 8.31 -19.82 -24.09
CA VAL A 22 7.93 -18.49 -23.59
C VAL A 22 6.89 -18.74 -22.51
N SER A 23 7.32 -18.71 -21.25
CA SER A 23 6.43 -18.68 -20.11
C SER A 23 5.72 -17.34 -20.15
N GLY A 24 4.52 -17.32 -20.73
CA GLY A 24 3.62 -16.19 -20.58
C GLY A 24 3.44 -15.95 -19.07
N VAL A 25 3.72 -14.74 -18.62
CA VAL A 25 3.29 -14.30 -17.30
C VAL A 25 1.77 -14.23 -17.40
N ALA A 26 1.12 -15.34 -17.05
CA ALA A 26 -0.28 -15.33 -16.72
C ALA A 26 -0.38 -14.53 -15.43
N TRP A 27 -0.65 -13.22 -15.57
CA TRP A 27 -1.09 -12.42 -14.45
C TRP A 27 -2.38 -13.05 -13.97
N THR A 28 -2.28 -13.84 -12.90
CA THR A 28 -3.44 -14.33 -12.17
C THR A 28 -4.12 -13.09 -11.62
N ILE A 29 -5.10 -12.57 -12.35
CA ILE A 29 -6.16 -11.81 -11.72
C ILE A 29 -6.74 -12.79 -10.70
N PRO A 30 -6.75 -12.47 -9.39
CA PRO A 30 -7.55 -13.24 -8.47
C PRO A 30 -9.01 -13.05 -8.93
N VAL A 31 -9.49 -14.02 -9.71
CA VAL A 31 -10.92 -14.24 -9.83
C VAL A 31 -11.31 -14.76 -8.46
N VAL A 32 -11.73 -13.85 -7.59
CA VAL A 32 -12.57 -14.22 -6.46
C VAL A 32 -13.87 -14.70 -7.10
N ALA A 33 -13.90 -15.99 -7.44
CA ALA A 33 -15.15 -16.69 -7.68
C ALA A 33 -15.84 -16.72 -6.31
N MET A 34 -16.55 -15.64 -5.99
CA MET A 34 -17.59 -15.70 -4.99
C MET A 34 -18.56 -16.74 -5.52
N ALA A 35 -18.51 -17.94 -4.95
CA ALA A 35 -19.69 -18.78 -4.97
C ALA A 35 -20.76 -17.96 -4.23
N SER A 36 -21.54 -17.18 -4.97
CA SER A 36 -22.88 -16.85 -4.52
C SER A 36 -23.61 -18.19 -4.50
N ALA A 37 -23.47 -18.90 -3.38
CA ALA A 37 -24.52 -19.81 -3.00
C ALA A 37 -25.79 -18.95 -3.06
N PRO A 38 -26.79 -19.28 -3.90
CA PRO A 38 -28.10 -18.73 -3.64
C PRO A 38 -28.36 -19.04 -2.17
N PRO A 39 -28.73 -18.06 -1.33
CA PRO A 39 -29.07 -18.38 0.04
C PRO A 39 -30.04 -19.55 -0.04
N ALA A 40 -29.65 -20.67 0.55
CA ALA A 40 -30.63 -21.67 0.90
C ALA A 40 -31.51 -20.91 1.89
N ALA A 41 -32.60 -20.33 1.36
CA ALA A 41 -33.66 -19.76 2.13
C ALA A 41 -34.33 -20.93 2.84
N ALA A 42 -33.68 -21.44 3.89
CA ALA A 42 -34.42 -21.69 5.10
C ALA A 42 -35.00 -20.31 5.45
N ALA A 43 -36.28 -20.10 5.15
CA ALA A 43 -37.02 -18.89 5.49
C ALA A 43 -37.06 -18.78 7.01
N SER A 44 -35.94 -18.34 7.58
CA SER A 44 -35.85 -17.86 8.93
C SER A 44 -36.50 -16.49 8.88
N LEU A 45 -37.70 -16.36 9.46
CA LEU A 45 -38.43 -15.10 9.59
C LEU A 45 -37.69 -14.17 10.58
N GLN A 46 -36.47 -13.79 10.23
CA GLN A 46 -35.56 -13.01 11.07
C GLN A 46 -35.32 -11.65 10.41
N PRO A 47 -35.16 -10.59 11.21
CA PRO A 47 -34.79 -9.29 10.69
C PRO A 47 -33.49 -9.33 9.89
N THR A 48 -33.42 -8.57 8.80
CA THR A 48 -32.20 -8.42 7.99
C THR A 48 -31.83 -6.95 7.79
N LEU A 49 -30.54 -6.72 7.54
CA LEU A 49 -29.97 -5.46 7.09
C LEU A 49 -29.07 -5.74 5.89
N GLU A 50 -29.07 -4.84 4.91
CA GLU A 50 -28.20 -4.94 3.73
C GLU A 50 -27.76 -3.57 3.24
N PHE A 51 -26.49 -3.45 2.84
CA PHE A 51 -25.98 -2.30 2.09
C PHE A 51 -26.24 -2.52 0.60
N VAL A 52 -27.08 -1.69 -0.02
CA VAL A 52 -27.73 -2.02 -1.30
C VAL A 52 -26.97 -1.50 -2.52
N ASN A 53 -26.22 -0.40 -2.36
CA ASN A 53 -25.64 0.34 -3.48
C ASN A 53 -24.11 0.45 -3.42
N GLY A 54 -23.46 -0.53 -2.79
CA GLY A 54 -22.02 -0.70 -2.91
C GLY A 54 -21.60 -1.11 -4.33
N PRO A 55 -20.29 -1.04 -4.66
CA PRO A 55 -19.17 -0.69 -3.79
C PRO A 55 -19.08 0.82 -3.48
N TYR A 56 -18.53 1.17 -2.32
CA TYR A 56 -18.38 2.56 -1.86
C TYR A 56 -16.95 3.07 -2.07
N THR A 57 -16.79 4.10 -2.89
CA THR A 57 -15.50 4.74 -3.17
C THR A 57 -15.61 6.26 -3.02
N ILE A 58 -14.69 6.87 -2.28
CA ILE A 58 -14.65 8.31 -2.04
C ILE A 58 -13.24 8.84 -2.27
N ALA A 59 -13.09 10.07 -2.75
CA ALA A 59 -11.78 10.74 -2.77
C ALA A 59 -11.38 11.20 -1.35
N ALA A 60 -10.08 11.26 -1.07
CA ALA A 60 -9.56 11.91 0.13
C ALA A 60 -10.03 13.37 0.23
N CYS A 61 -10.44 13.82 1.42
CA CYS A 61 -11.08 15.14 1.61
C CYS A 61 -12.40 15.31 0.82
N GLY A 62 -12.97 14.24 0.29
CA GLY A 62 -14.24 14.24 -0.43
C GLY A 62 -15.43 13.91 0.45
N THR A 63 -16.58 13.83 -0.21
CA THR A 63 -17.86 13.38 0.34
C THR A 63 -18.32 12.17 -0.48
N LEU A 64 -18.75 11.10 0.19
CA LEU A 64 -19.29 9.90 -0.44
C LEU A 64 -20.70 10.20 -0.96
N ASP A 65 -21.05 9.61 -2.10
CA ASP A 65 -22.44 9.55 -2.56
C ASP A 65 -23.32 8.83 -1.53
N ASP A 66 -24.63 8.87 -1.73
CA ASP A 66 -25.58 8.30 -0.79
C ASP A 66 -25.29 6.82 -0.50
N VAL A 67 -25.32 6.44 0.77
CA VAL A 67 -25.31 5.04 1.20
C VAL A 67 -26.74 4.63 1.49
N LEU A 68 -27.21 3.59 0.79
CA LEU A 68 -28.53 3.01 0.97
C LEU A 68 -28.43 1.72 1.79
N ILE A 69 -29.16 1.68 2.90
CA ILE A 69 -29.31 0.49 3.74
C ILE A 69 -30.78 0.07 3.73
N HIS A 70 -31.06 -1.18 3.40
CA HIS A 70 -32.39 -1.75 3.46
C HIS A 70 -32.56 -2.64 4.69
N ALA A 71 -33.66 -2.44 5.42
CA ALA A 71 -33.99 -3.20 6.62
C ALA A 71 -35.31 -3.95 6.46
N THR A 72 -35.36 -5.20 6.92
CA THR A 72 -36.59 -6.00 6.95
C THR A 72 -36.85 -6.57 8.35
N THR A 73 -38.10 -6.93 8.65
CA THR A 73 -38.48 -7.53 9.93
C THR A 73 -38.43 -9.06 9.94
N ASP A 74 -38.57 -9.69 8.78
CA ASP A 74 -38.66 -11.14 8.61
C ASP A 74 -37.90 -11.66 7.38
N GLY A 75 -37.00 -10.84 6.84
CA GLY A 75 -36.23 -11.12 5.63
C GLY A 75 -36.91 -10.68 4.34
N ILE A 76 -38.18 -10.23 4.38
CA ILE A 76 -38.97 -9.88 3.19
C ILE A 76 -39.75 -8.58 3.39
N THR A 77 -40.37 -8.42 4.55
CA THR A 77 -41.23 -7.28 4.88
C THR A 77 -40.38 -6.10 5.33
N PRO A 78 -40.48 -4.93 4.66
CA PRO A 78 -39.78 -3.71 5.07
C PRO A 78 -39.92 -3.40 6.56
N ALA A 79 -38.84 -2.93 7.18
CA ALA A 79 -38.88 -2.43 8.54
C ALA A 79 -39.88 -1.26 8.65
N PRO A 80 -40.67 -1.17 9.74
CA PRO A 80 -41.58 -0.04 9.95
C PRO A 80 -40.83 1.29 9.91
N VAL A 81 -41.50 2.34 9.40
CA VAL A 81 -40.99 3.72 9.46
C VAL A 81 -40.52 4.06 10.88
N GLY A 82 -39.36 4.70 10.99
CA GLY A 82 -38.82 5.12 12.27
C GLY A 82 -38.08 4.01 13.04
N THR A 83 -37.84 2.86 12.42
CA THR A 83 -36.92 1.86 12.99
C THR A 83 -35.52 2.45 13.03
N VAL A 84 -34.87 2.35 14.19
CA VAL A 84 -33.52 2.90 14.41
C VAL A 84 -32.48 1.94 13.83
N VAL A 85 -31.62 2.48 12.97
CA VAL A 85 -30.42 1.82 12.43
C VAL A 85 -29.20 2.60 12.89
N THR A 86 -28.39 2.00 13.75
CA THR A 86 -27.13 2.58 14.20
C THR A 86 -26.03 2.23 13.21
N VAL A 87 -25.37 3.25 12.64
CA VAL A 87 -24.30 3.09 11.67
C VAL A 87 -22.98 3.56 12.26
N THR A 88 -21.94 2.76 12.07
CA THR A 88 -20.57 3.07 12.51
C THR A 88 -19.60 3.01 11.33
N VAL A 89 -18.80 4.07 11.18
CA VAL A 89 -17.72 4.21 10.19
C VAL A 89 -16.35 4.15 10.89
N PRO A 90 -15.26 3.77 10.19
CA PRO A 90 -13.94 3.64 10.76
C PRO A 90 -13.26 4.99 10.96
N ALA A 91 -12.12 4.98 11.67
CA ALA A 91 -11.32 6.16 11.92
C ALA A 91 -10.91 6.88 10.62
N GLY A 92 -11.07 8.20 10.64
CA GLY A 92 -10.82 9.05 9.48
C GLY A 92 -11.99 9.16 8.51
N LEU A 93 -13.10 8.46 8.72
CA LEU A 93 -14.40 8.79 8.12
C LEU A 93 -15.31 9.45 9.17
N SER A 94 -16.19 10.33 8.71
CA SER A 94 -17.19 11.00 9.56
C SER A 94 -18.56 10.92 8.90
N LEU A 95 -19.56 10.54 9.69
CA LEU A 95 -20.98 10.65 9.35
C LEU A 95 -21.38 12.13 9.27
N PRO A 96 -22.60 12.46 8.80
CA PRO A 96 -23.00 13.84 8.50
C PRO A 96 -22.98 14.78 9.71
N ASN A 97 -23.10 14.25 10.93
CA ASN A 97 -22.95 14.99 12.17
C ASN A 97 -21.49 15.18 12.64
N GLY A 98 -20.51 14.68 11.88
CA GLY A 98 -19.08 14.69 12.19
C GLY A 98 -18.59 13.51 13.04
N LEU A 99 -19.50 12.70 13.59
CA LEU A 99 -19.17 11.56 14.46
C LEU A 99 -18.88 10.30 13.64
N GLN A 100 -18.31 9.28 14.30
CA GLN A 100 -18.10 7.96 13.70
C GLN A 100 -19.30 7.02 13.87
N THR A 101 -20.21 7.32 14.80
CA THR A 101 -21.41 6.53 15.04
C THR A 101 -22.62 7.44 15.11
N GLN A 102 -23.68 7.08 14.40
CA GLN A 102 -24.92 7.85 14.37
C GLN A 102 -26.12 6.93 14.12
N ASP A 103 -27.24 7.28 14.74
CA ASP A 103 -28.54 6.64 14.51
C ASP A 103 -29.27 7.30 13.35
N PHE A 104 -29.85 6.47 12.49
CA PHE A 104 -30.71 6.86 11.38
C PHE A 104 -32.06 6.15 11.51
N LEU A 105 -33.09 6.72 10.88
CA LEU A 105 -34.46 6.20 10.93
C LEU A 105 -34.86 5.70 9.54
N THR A 106 -35.47 4.51 9.49
CA THR A 106 -36.02 3.95 8.25
C THR A 106 -37.21 4.76 7.74
N ASP A 107 -37.37 4.80 6.42
CA ASP A 107 -38.52 5.38 5.74
C ASP A 107 -39.66 4.37 5.55
N VAL A 108 -40.62 4.70 4.66
CA VAL A 108 -41.80 3.85 4.36
C VAL A 108 -41.45 2.54 3.64
N ASN A 109 -40.29 2.50 2.99
CA ASN A 109 -39.78 1.33 2.29
C ASN A 109 -38.82 0.51 3.15
N GLY A 110 -38.62 0.88 4.42
CA GLY A 110 -37.63 0.24 5.29
C GLY A 110 -36.20 0.67 4.97
N ASP A 111 -36.03 1.77 4.24
CA ASP A 111 -34.73 2.24 3.77
C ASP A 111 -34.16 3.34 4.66
N VAL A 112 -32.83 3.34 4.79
CA VAL A 112 -32.04 4.43 5.36
C VAL A 112 -31.11 4.96 4.28
N VAL A 113 -31.23 6.25 3.98
CA VAL A 113 -30.32 6.98 3.09
C VAL A 113 -29.38 7.84 3.92
N ILE A 114 -28.08 7.62 3.77
CA ILE A 114 -27.04 8.38 4.46
C ILE A 114 -26.26 9.17 3.43
N SER A 115 -26.51 10.47 3.38
CA SER A 115 -25.79 11.42 2.53
C SER A 115 -24.78 12.19 3.37
N GLY A 116 -23.59 12.46 2.83
CA GLY A 116 -22.64 13.37 3.49
C GLY A 116 -21.59 12.70 4.38
N ILE A 117 -21.30 11.41 4.15
CA ILE A 117 -20.12 10.78 4.77
C ILE A 117 -18.86 11.42 4.17
N THR A 118 -17.95 11.89 5.01
CA THR A 118 -16.72 12.59 4.57
C THR A 118 -15.47 11.81 4.96
N ALA A 119 -14.40 11.97 4.19
CA ALA A 119 -13.10 11.35 4.45
C ALA A 119 -12.02 12.36 4.82
N ALA A 120 -11.26 12.06 5.88
CA ALA A 120 -10.04 12.77 6.22
C ALA A 120 -8.97 12.59 5.13
N ARG A 121 -7.98 13.48 5.10
CA ARG A 121 -6.93 13.50 4.06
C ARG A 121 -6.11 12.21 3.99
N SER A 122 -5.88 11.55 5.11
CA SER A 122 -4.91 10.44 5.23
C SER A 122 -5.54 9.08 5.50
N THR A 123 -6.87 8.96 5.46
CA THR A 123 -7.53 7.66 5.64
C THR A 123 -7.52 6.87 4.34
N THR A 124 -7.42 5.55 4.43
CA THR A 124 -7.59 4.63 3.30
C THR A 124 -8.99 4.05 3.22
N GLY A 125 -9.87 4.41 4.16
CA GLY A 125 -11.20 3.83 4.33
C GLY A 125 -11.21 2.67 5.32
N GLY A 126 -12.16 1.75 5.17
CA GLY A 126 -12.32 0.60 6.06
C GLY A 126 -13.76 0.12 6.17
N PRO A 127 -14.06 -0.75 7.17
CA PRO A 127 -15.37 -1.34 7.33
C PRO A 127 -16.40 -0.32 7.82
N VAL A 128 -17.56 -0.28 7.15
CA VAL A 128 -18.77 0.40 7.64
C VAL A 128 -19.75 -0.66 8.12
N THR A 129 -20.39 -0.42 9.25
CA THR A 129 -21.31 -1.38 9.87
C THR A 129 -22.63 -0.72 10.20
N ALA A 130 -23.71 -1.49 10.11
CA ALA A 130 -25.07 -1.07 10.46
C ALA A 130 -25.71 -2.12 11.37
N VAL A 131 -26.40 -1.68 12.40
CA VAL A 131 -27.08 -2.54 13.39
C VAL A 131 -28.49 -2.02 13.65
N ALA A 132 -29.45 -2.94 13.67
CA ALA A 132 -30.85 -2.67 14.03
C ALA A 132 -31.39 -3.86 14.83
N GLY A 133 -31.52 -3.69 16.15
CA GLY A 133 -31.88 -4.78 17.05
C GLY A 133 -30.85 -5.91 17.01
N THR A 134 -31.27 -7.09 16.53
CA THR A 134 -30.40 -8.27 16.36
C THR A 134 -29.82 -8.41 14.94
N ALA A 135 -30.30 -7.63 13.97
CA ALA A 135 -29.75 -7.62 12.63
C ALA A 135 -28.48 -6.76 12.57
N ALA A 136 -27.47 -7.24 11.85
CA ALA A 136 -26.24 -6.51 11.60
C ALA A 136 -25.77 -6.76 10.16
N ALA A 137 -25.21 -5.73 9.53
CA ALA A 137 -24.63 -5.80 8.21
C ALA A 137 -23.31 -5.02 8.19
N GLY A 138 -22.42 -5.41 7.28
CA GLY A 138 -21.15 -4.73 7.06
C GLY A 138 -20.88 -4.56 5.57
N SER A 139 -20.20 -3.47 5.23
CA SER A 139 -19.62 -3.21 3.92
C SER A 139 -18.25 -2.55 4.11
N SER A 140 -17.60 -2.16 3.01
CA SER A 140 -16.31 -1.47 3.04
C SER A 140 -16.35 -0.20 2.20
N ILE A 141 -15.82 0.89 2.74
CA ILE A 141 -15.59 2.14 2.02
C ILE A 141 -14.10 2.20 1.66
N SER A 142 -13.80 2.42 0.39
CA SER A 142 -12.42 2.64 -0.08
C SER A 142 -12.18 4.14 -0.31
N VAL A 143 -11.07 4.67 0.21
CA VAL A 143 -10.69 6.06 -0.01
C VAL A 143 -9.57 6.12 -1.04
N VAL A 144 -9.79 6.87 -2.12
CA VAL A 144 -8.81 7.11 -3.17
C VAL A 144 -8.02 8.37 -2.81
N GLN A 145 -6.73 8.19 -2.54
CA GLN A 145 -5.83 9.29 -2.32
C GLN A 145 -5.63 10.08 -3.62
N SER A 146 -5.63 11.41 -3.52
CA SER A 146 -5.24 12.30 -4.62
C SER A 146 -4.09 13.18 -4.17
N GLY A 147 -3.14 13.41 -5.07
CA GLY A 147 -1.89 14.08 -4.76
C GLY A 147 -0.90 13.90 -5.90
N VAL A 148 0.09 14.79 -5.96
CA VAL A 148 1.22 14.68 -6.88
C VAL A 148 2.49 14.93 -6.10
N ALA A 149 3.52 14.14 -6.37
CA ALA A 149 4.83 14.35 -5.77
C ALA A 149 5.45 15.65 -6.29
N LYS A 150 6.11 16.40 -5.41
CA LYS A 150 6.71 17.70 -5.73
C LYS A 150 8.03 17.87 -5.01
N GLN A 151 8.92 18.68 -5.60
CA GLN A 151 10.12 19.17 -4.94
C GLN A 151 10.05 20.67 -4.77
N SER A 152 10.48 21.13 -3.60
CA SER A 152 10.80 22.53 -3.36
C SER A 152 12.29 22.73 -3.26
N ILE A 153 12.79 23.83 -3.83
CA ILE A 153 14.13 24.37 -3.56
C ILE A 153 13.93 25.72 -2.89
N ASN A 154 14.55 25.92 -1.72
CA ASN A 154 14.36 27.10 -0.88
C ASN A 154 12.87 27.34 -0.60
N GLN A 155 12.30 28.45 -1.11
CA GLN A 155 10.91 28.85 -0.89
C GLN A 155 9.97 28.52 -2.06
N GLY A 156 10.46 27.86 -3.12
CA GLY A 156 9.70 27.62 -4.34
C GLY A 156 9.54 26.15 -4.67
N VAL A 157 8.37 25.76 -5.19
CA VAL A 157 8.16 24.47 -5.85
C VAL A 157 8.79 24.52 -7.25
N VAL A 158 9.67 23.57 -7.56
CA VAL A 158 10.46 23.55 -8.80
C VAL A 158 10.20 22.33 -9.69
N ALA A 159 9.64 21.26 -9.13
CA ALA A 159 9.34 20.03 -9.88
C ALA A 159 8.03 19.39 -9.42
N THR A 160 7.43 18.61 -10.32
CA THR A 160 6.22 17.81 -10.06
C THR A 160 6.33 16.49 -10.82
N TRP A 161 6.01 15.39 -10.14
CA TRP A 161 6.11 14.03 -10.66
C TRP A 161 4.75 13.34 -10.52
N SER A 162 4.04 13.22 -11.65
CA SER A 162 2.67 12.70 -11.68
C SER A 162 2.59 11.17 -11.73
N ALA A 163 3.70 10.47 -12.00
CA ALA A 163 3.73 9.02 -11.99
C ALA A 163 3.86 8.43 -10.58
N VAL A 164 4.23 9.24 -9.59
CA VAL A 164 4.30 8.84 -8.19
C VAL A 164 2.88 8.70 -7.64
N PRO A 165 2.51 7.54 -7.05
CA PRO A 165 1.22 7.37 -6.39
C PRO A 165 0.99 8.40 -5.27
N ALA A 166 -0.25 8.87 -5.15
CA ALA A 166 -0.61 9.94 -4.22
C ALA A 166 -0.45 9.57 -2.73
N ASP A 167 -0.41 8.28 -2.42
CA ASP A 167 -0.21 7.72 -1.09
C ASP A 167 1.26 7.42 -0.76
N ALA A 168 2.19 7.69 -1.71
CA ALA A 168 3.61 7.51 -1.48
C ALA A 168 4.17 8.53 -0.47
N VAL A 169 5.14 8.08 0.32
CA VAL A 169 5.83 8.89 1.33
C VAL A 169 7.17 9.37 0.75
N PRO A 170 7.47 10.68 0.76
CA PRO A 170 8.79 11.17 0.37
C PRO A 170 9.85 10.70 1.38
N VAL A 171 10.91 10.04 0.91
CA VAL A 171 11.98 9.51 1.76
C VAL A 171 13.31 10.27 1.63
N GLY A 172 13.32 11.38 0.86
CA GLY A 172 14.48 12.24 0.59
C GLY A 172 15.11 12.00 -0.79
N GLY A 173 16.01 12.87 -1.25
CA GLY A 173 16.76 12.69 -2.51
C GLY A 173 15.92 12.51 -3.80
N GLY A 174 14.67 12.97 -3.79
CA GLY A 174 13.71 12.73 -4.89
C GLY A 174 13.08 11.34 -4.92
N TYR A 175 13.24 10.54 -3.87
CA TYR A 175 12.64 9.21 -3.73
C TYR A 175 11.29 9.24 -2.98
N PHE A 176 10.38 8.35 -3.39
CA PHE A 176 9.04 8.20 -2.84
C PHE A 176 8.71 6.72 -2.66
N LEU A 177 8.32 6.31 -1.46
CA LEU A 177 7.99 4.91 -1.13
C LEU A 177 6.48 4.76 -0.96
N THR A 178 5.86 3.90 -1.76
CA THR A 178 4.43 3.56 -1.60
C THR A 178 4.22 2.61 -0.42
N PRO A 179 3.03 2.60 0.20
CA PRO A 179 2.65 1.60 1.20
C PRO A 179 2.71 0.15 0.66
N GLY A 180 2.55 -0.03 -0.66
CA GLY A 180 2.70 -1.32 -1.34
C GLY A 180 4.14 -1.79 -1.52
N GLY A 181 5.12 -0.95 -1.16
CA GLY A 181 6.55 -1.27 -1.24
C GLY A 181 7.19 -0.97 -2.60
N ASP A 182 6.56 -0.14 -3.42
CA ASP A 182 7.16 0.38 -4.64
C ASP A 182 7.94 1.67 -4.31
N LEU A 183 9.23 1.69 -4.65
CA LEU A 183 10.10 2.83 -4.52
C LEU A 183 10.26 3.51 -5.88
N TYR A 184 9.84 4.76 -5.94
CA TYR A 184 10.02 5.64 -7.08
C TYR A 184 11.21 6.57 -6.84
N TRP A 185 11.98 6.84 -7.87
CA TRP A 185 12.83 8.02 -7.96
C TRP A 185 12.22 8.95 -9.00
N GLN A 186 11.78 10.13 -8.57
CA GLN A 186 11.04 11.03 -9.45
C GLN A 186 9.84 10.29 -10.09
N ASN A 187 9.73 10.22 -11.42
CA ASN A 187 8.65 9.47 -12.09
C ASN A 187 8.95 7.97 -12.29
N ASP A 188 10.17 7.52 -12.03
CA ASP A 188 10.62 6.18 -12.40
C ASP A 188 10.48 5.21 -11.23
N LEU A 189 9.81 4.07 -11.47
CA LEU A 189 9.80 2.95 -10.53
C LEU A 189 11.18 2.29 -10.54
N VAL A 190 11.90 2.35 -9.41
CA VAL A 190 13.26 1.83 -9.30
C VAL A 190 13.36 0.51 -8.54
N ALA A 191 12.40 0.21 -7.66
CA ALA A 191 12.34 -1.05 -6.91
C ALA A 191 10.93 -1.36 -6.42
N SER A 192 10.62 -2.65 -6.22
CA SER A 192 9.38 -3.14 -5.58
C SER A 192 9.71 -4.06 -4.40
N GLY A 193 8.77 -4.30 -3.49
CA GLY A 193 9.02 -5.10 -2.28
C GLY A 193 9.96 -4.43 -1.28
N VAL A 194 9.98 -3.09 -1.29
CA VAL A 194 10.75 -2.24 -0.39
C VAL A 194 9.99 -2.04 0.91
N THR A 195 10.59 -2.37 2.04
CA THR A 195 9.95 -2.20 3.37
C THR A 195 10.33 -0.90 4.05
N SER A 196 11.50 -0.35 3.73
CA SER A 196 11.96 0.94 4.23
C SER A 196 12.99 1.53 3.28
N ALA A 197 13.04 2.86 3.18
CA ALA A 197 14.00 3.57 2.35
C ALA A 197 14.34 4.94 2.94
N THR A 198 15.50 5.44 2.59
CA THR A 198 15.93 6.84 2.79
C THR A 198 16.67 7.28 1.54
N GLY A 199 16.36 8.49 1.07
CA GLY A 199 16.98 9.08 -0.10
C GLY A 199 17.80 10.29 0.29
N GLU A 200 18.89 10.50 -0.41
CA GLU A 200 19.83 11.58 -0.18
C GLU A 200 20.19 12.28 -1.49
N ASP A 201 20.21 13.61 -1.45
CA ASP A 201 20.73 14.46 -2.52
C ASP A 201 22.19 14.79 -2.20
N ALA A 202 23.11 14.17 -2.92
CA ALA A 202 24.54 14.24 -2.67
C ALA A 202 25.24 15.33 -3.50
N GLY A 203 24.60 16.49 -3.69
CA GLY A 203 25.28 17.75 -4.03
C GLY A 203 26.31 17.71 -5.17
N GLY A 204 26.00 17.04 -6.29
CA GLY A 204 26.93 16.85 -7.41
C GLY A 204 27.24 15.38 -7.74
N PHE A 205 26.81 14.47 -6.86
CA PHE A 205 26.74 13.02 -7.10
C PHE A 205 25.28 12.61 -7.37
N PRO A 206 25.02 11.46 -8.02
CA PRO A 206 23.65 11.00 -8.23
C PRO A 206 22.97 10.70 -6.88
N ASN A 207 21.67 10.99 -6.80
CA ASN A 207 20.88 10.76 -5.59
C ASN A 207 21.00 9.30 -5.13
N HIS A 208 21.24 9.09 -3.85
CA HIS A 208 21.36 7.75 -3.26
C HIS A 208 20.08 7.38 -2.53
N GLY A 209 19.44 6.28 -2.93
CA GLY A 209 18.42 5.62 -2.14
C GLY A 209 19.04 4.44 -1.39
N PHE A 210 18.91 4.37 -0.07
CA PHE A 210 19.25 3.18 0.71
C PHE A 210 17.97 2.54 1.18
N LEU A 211 17.84 1.24 0.99
CA LEU A 211 16.58 0.55 1.21
C LEU A 211 16.75 -0.86 1.78
N MET A 212 15.70 -1.33 2.42
CA MET A 212 15.49 -2.75 2.68
C MET A 212 14.51 -3.31 1.66
N GLN A 213 14.97 -4.27 0.85
CA GLN A 213 14.15 -4.93 -0.16
C GLN A 213 14.13 -6.43 0.12
N ASN A 214 12.96 -6.99 0.37
CA ASN A 214 12.81 -8.43 0.67
C ASN A 214 13.79 -8.92 1.76
N GLY A 215 14.04 -8.09 2.78
CA GLY A 215 14.97 -8.40 3.89
C GLY A 215 16.46 -8.23 3.57
N VAL A 216 16.81 -7.65 2.41
CA VAL A 216 18.21 -7.37 2.04
C VAL A 216 18.43 -5.87 1.91
N ALA A 217 19.47 -5.37 2.56
CA ALA A 217 19.90 -3.98 2.42
C ALA A 217 20.53 -3.72 1.05
N LYS A 218 20.08 -2.66 0.38
CA LYS A 218 20.52 -2.29 -0.97
C LYS A 218 20.64 -0.79 -1.15
N GLN A 219 21.35 -0.42 -2.21
CA GLN A 219 21.33 0.92 -2.79
C GLN A 219 20.49 0.96 -4.08
N ALA A 220 19.61 1.96 -4.21
CA ALA A 220 18.99 2.41 -5.44
C ALA A 220 19.69 3.71 -5.90
N GLY A 221 20.02 3.82 -7.18
CA GLY A 221 20.71 4.98 -7.76
C GLY A 221 21.84 4.61 -8.73
N GLU A 222 22.21 5.54 -9.61
CA GLU A 222 22.94 5.21 -10.86
C GLU A 222 24.47 5.30 -10.78
N GLN A 223 25.12 5.89 -9.76
CA GLN A 223 26.58 6.02 -9.78
C GLN A 223 27.24 6.20 -8.39
N VAL A 224 28.45 5.65 -8.25
CA VAL A 224 29.51 5.81 -7.21
C VAL A 224 29.83 4.57 -6.37
N VAL A 225 28.91 3.63 -6.19
CA VAL A 225 29.21 2.25 -5.75
C VAL A 225 28.44 1.37 -6.73
N PRO A 226 28.93 0.20 -7.22
CA PRO A 226 28.27 -0.50 -8.33
C PRO A 226 26.77 -0.58 -8.06
N ALA A 227 25.98 -0.08 -9.02
CA ALA A 227 24.53 -0.10 -8.92
C ALA A 227 24.09 -1.48 -8.42
N ASN A 228 23.20 -1.52 -7.43
CA ASN A 228 22.77 -2.74 -6.74
C ASN A 228 23.78 -3.36 -5.78
N SER A 229 24.60 -2.54 -5.10
CA SER A 229 25.36 -3.03 -3.95
C SER A 229 24.39 -3.60 -2.90
N THR A 230 24.65 -4.84 -2.49
CA THR A 230 23.87 -5.57 -1.48
C THR A 230 24.71 -5.78 -0.24
N TRP A 231 24.14 -5.55 0.93
CA TRP A 231 24.79 -5.81 2.21
C TRP A 231 24.04 -6.93 2.94
N SER A 232 24.51 -8.15 2.74
CA SER A 232 23.88 -9.37 3.27
C SER A 232 24.07 -9.58 4.76
N SER A 233 25.02 -8.87 5.38
CA SER A 233 25.28 -8.98 6.82
C SER A 233 24.32 -8.14 7.65
N ILE A 234 23.55 -7.25 7.00
CA ILE A 234 22.58 -6.40 7.66
C ILE A 234 21.31 -7.22 7.94
N PRO A 235 20.83 -7.27 9.19
CA PRO A 235 19.58 -7.94 9.53
C PRO A 235 18.37 -7.40 8.75
N ALA A 236 17.43 -8.29 8.41
CA ALA A 236 16.27 -7.99 7.58
C ALA A 236 15.30 -6.96 8.19
N ASP A 237 15.33 -6.79 9.51
CA ASP A 237 14.53 -5.86 10.29
C ASP A 237 15.25 -4.52 10.58
N ALA A 238 16.49 -4.35 10.08
CA ALA A 238 17.18 -3.07 10.14
C ALA A 238 16.46 -2.00 9.30
N VAL A 239 16.72 -0.73 9.62
CA VAL A 239 16.16 0.42 8.90
C VAL A 239 17.31 1.27 8.37
N PRO A 240 17.29 1.70 7.09
CA PRO A 240 18.29 2.60 6.56
C PRO A 240 18.13 3.97 7.21
N VAL A 241 19.24 4.57 7.65
CA VAL A 241 19.24 5.87 8.33
C VAL A 241 19.97 6.98 7.55
N GLY A 242 20.37 6.71 6.32
CA GLY A 242 21.11 7.60 5.42
C GLY A 242 22.57 7.19 5.32
N GLY A 243 23.29 7.69 4.33
CA GLY A 243 24.75 7.55 4.29
C GLY A 243 25.34 6.12 4.25
N VAL A 244 24.65 5.12 3.68
CA VAL A 244 25.01 3.67 3.78
C VAL A 244 24.94 3.10 5.21
N TYR A 245 24.30 3.80 6.15
CA TYR A 245 24.10 3.32 7.52
C TYR A 245 22.73 2.65 7.72
N PHE A 246 22.71 1.61 8.54
CA PHE A 246 21.51 0.85 8.88
C PHE A 246 21.43 0.58 10.38
N LEU A 247 20.30 0.87 11.00
CA LEU A 247 20.08 0.68 12.43
C LEU A 247 19.14 -0.50 12.66
N THR A 248 19.59 -1.49 13.41
CA THR A 248 18.75 -2.61 13.84
C THR A 248 17.86 -2.22 15.02
N PRO A 249 16.71 -2.90 15.23
CA PRO A 249 15.90 -2.70 16.42
C PRO A 249 16.64 -3.04 17.73
N GLY A 250 17.64 -3.93 17.66
CA GLY A 250 18.52 -4.28 18.79
C GLY A 250 19.57 -3.22 19.12
N GLY A 251 19.70 -2.17 18.30
CA GLY A 251 20.61 -1.05 18.55
C GLY A 251 22.02 -1.22 17.96
N ASP A 252 22.25 -2.22 17.10
CA ASP A 252 23.46 -2.26 16.29
C ASP A 252 23.33 -1.32 15.09
N LEU A 253 24.29 -0.42 14.94
CA LEU A 253 24.46 0.47 13.81
C LEU A 253 25.51 -0.10 12.86
N TYR A 254 25.10 -0.34 11.63
CA TYR A 254 25.94 -0.85 10.54
C TYR A 254 26.38 0.29 9.63
N PHE A 255 27.60 0.19 9.11
CA PHE A 255 28.07 0.89 7.91
C PHE A 255 28.40 -0.16 6.86
N GLY A 256 27.58 -0.25 5.80
CA GLY A 256 27.66 -1.39 4.89
C GLY A 256 27.49 -2.72 5.63
N ASN A 257 28.45 -3.64 5.51
CA ASN A 257 28.38 -4.95 6.19
C ASN A 257 28.94 -4.94 7.63
N ASP A 258 29.51 -3.83 8.09
CA ASP A 258 30.27 -3.78 9.34
C ASP A 258 29.47 -3.09 10.45
N VAL A 259 29.44 -3.68 11.65
CA VAL A 259 28.90 -3.02 12.86
C VAL A 259 29.90 -1.98 13.33
N VAL A 260 29.46 -0.72 13.42
CA VAL A 260 30.30 0.41 13.87
C VAL A 260 29.98 0.87 15.30
N ALA A 261 28.77 0.57 15.80
CA ALA A 261 28.36 0.84 17.17
C ALA A 261 27.21 -0.08 17.60
N SER A 262 27.08 -0.32 18.91
CA SER A 262 25.99 -1.10 19.52
C SER A 262 25.31 -0.32 20.64
N GLY A 263 24.08 -0.68 21.00
CA GLY A 263 23.28 0.07 21.97
C GLY A 263 22.87 1.46 21.47
N VAL A 264 22.85 1.65 20.15
CA VAL A 264 22.40 2.88 19.48
C VAL A 264 20.88 2.97 19.56
N THR A 265 20.37 4.13 19.98
CA THR A 265 18.92 4.39 20.12
C THR A 265 18.37 5.23 18.98
N SER A 266 19.24 5.99 18.29
CA SER A 266 18.89 6.78 17.12
C SER A 266 20.14 7.07 16.30
N ALA A 267 20.01 7.07 14.97
CA ALA A 267 21.08 7.39 14.06
C ALA A 267 20.57 8.15 12.82
N LYS A 268 21.46 8.92 12.20
CA LYS A 268 21.32 9.54 10.88
C LYS A 268 22.66 9.51 10.16
N GLY A 269 22.64 9.08 8.90
CA GLY A 269 23.81 9.13 8.03
C GLY A 269 23.63 10.16 6.93
N GLU A 270 24.75 10.68 6.45
CA GLU A 270 24.81 11.58 5.29
C GLU A 270 26.09 11.33 4.49
N TYR A 271 26.09 11.75 3.24
CA TYR A 271 27.24 11.86 2.37
C TYR A 271 27.69 13.32 2.31
N THR A 272 28.98 13.52 2.48
CA THR A 272 29.63 14.82 2.33
C THR A 272 30.78 14.72 1.36
N ASP A 273 31.38 15.86 1.01
CA ASP A 273 32.65 15.88 0.26
C ASP A 273 33.79 15.14 0.97
N SER A 274 33.66 14.90 2.28
CA SER A 274 34.62 14.15 3.11
C SER A 274 34.28 12.66 3.23
N GLY A 275 33.21 12.21 2.56
CA GLY A 275 32.70 10.84 2.60
C GLY A 275 31.48 10.68 3.50
N TRP A 276 31.23 9.42 3.88
CA TRP A 276 30.08 9.03 4.69
C TRP A 276 30.27 9.43 6.16
N LEU A 277 29.28 10.12 6.71
CA LEU A 277 29.23 10.49 8.12
C LEU A 277 28.00 9.84 8.76
N GLY A 278 28.18 9.30 9.98
CA GLY A 278 27.11 8.76 10.80
C GLY A 278 27.05 9.47 12.15
N TYR A 279 25.92 10.10 12.44
CA TYR A 279 25.62 10.69 13.74
C TYR A 279 24.67 9.77 14.50
N PHE A 280 24.96 9.47 15.75
CA PHE A 280 24.13 8.57 16.53
C PHE A 280 24.11 8.91 18.02
N ILE A 281 23.03 8.51 18.68
CA ILE A 281 22.89 8.55 20.13
C ILE A 281 23.05 7.12 20.62
N GLN A 282 24.04 6.90 21.48
CA GLN A 282 24.22 5.64 22.17
C GLN A 282 23.52 5.70 23.53
N GLY A 283 22.74 4.67 23.84
CA GLY A 283 22.13 4.50 25.15
C GLY A 283 23.19 4.27 26.24
N PRO A 284 22.80 4.39 27.53
CA PRO A 284 23.69 4.03 28.61
C PRO A 284 24.13 2.58 28.50
N VAL A 285 25.42 2.33 28.71
CA VAL A 285 25.95 0.97 28.83
C VAL A 285 25.57 0.48 30.22
N CYS A 286 24.63 -0.47 30.31
CA CYS A 286 24.29 -1.15 31.56
C CYS A 286 25.21 -2.34 31.80
#